data_AF-A0A4P7UKY7-F1
#
_entry.id   AF-A0A4P7UKY7-F1
#
_cell.length_a   1.000
_cell.length_b   1.000
_cell.length_c   1.000
_cell.angle_alpha   90.00
_cell.angle_beta   90.00
_cell.angle_gamma   90.00
#
_symmetry.space_group_name_H-M   'P 1'
#
loop_
_entity.id
_entity.type
_entity.pdbx_description
1 polymer ?
#
loop_
_entity_poly.entity_id
_entity_poly.type
_entity_poly.pdbx_seq_one_letter_code
_entity_poly.pdbx_strand_id
1 'polypeptide(L)'
;MWSVKKRMEIVTRYFASLFGAVSFQENGENADSNFSKGSSSIKVNIFKKDEGSYYINRAISFTQEEQEIIKCISKEMRKLFAQHLLPHYANICLPQAQLLGISKAISPSNYKTVLTVLNILEEFSTQTYEGQRITFSVGIDETVTFMGNNLSDVCRHDFSRVLTSDCNSLLVCSRQGGIVDHLSPVNSCDMEDYFAPLEYLPIAAWSSQGKYVFCLNDNGEILVFKNRCLIFAKRRGQWCYFSHQIYTSTFNPAPILLKVLDVAEVPFEIFKSIYVSVIDASFRRKGACIGVIKKSAVYDGDGIRDCMDFVSESDILEKKKNEKTKLLNSIVGGKKFNELSRQLRQEILAMDGATIIFEDGTIFAVGAILKINCGSSGGGRRAAACTLSKYGVGIKVSSDGKITIWYDPDRPDYFEEIG
;
A
#
# COMPACT_ATOMS: atom_id res chain seq x y z
N MET A 1 -15.60 -18.03 -27.07
CA MET A 1 -14.14 -17.87 -26.83
C MET A 1 -13.90 -16.40 -26.52
N TRP A 2 -13.11 -16.08 -25.49
CA TRP A 2 -12.87 -14.69 -25.08
C TRP A 2 -11.90 -14.00 -26.03
N SER A 3 -12.09 -12.70 -26.31
CA SER A 3 -11.11 -11.94 -27.11
C SER A 3 -9.83 -11.71 -26.31
N VAL A 4 -8.69 -11.59 -27.00
CA VAL A 4 -7.39 -11.23 -26.40
C VAL A 4 -7.53 -9.97 -25.53
N LYS A 5 -8.15 -8.92 -26.07
CA LYS A 5 -8.43 -7.67 -25.35
C LYS A 5 -9.15 -7.90 -24.01
N LYS A 6 -10.17 -8.77 -23.97
CA LYS A 6 -10.92 -9.01 -22.75
C LYS A 6 -10.13 -9.86 -21.75
N ARG A 7 -9.33 -10.82 -22.21
CA ARG A 7 -8.39 -11.57 -21.37
C ARG A 7 -7.34 -10.66 -20.74
N MET A 8 -6.80 -9.72 -21.50
CA MET A 8 -5.89 -8.69 -21.01
C MET A 8 -6.54 -7.82 -19.93
N GLU A 9 -7.76 -7.33 -20.16
CA GLU A 9 -8.51 -6.53 -19.18
C GLU A 9 -8.68 -7.28 -17.85
N ILE A 10 -8.94 -8.59 -17.89
CA ILE A 10 -9.07 -9.44 -16.70
C ILE A 10 -7.73 -9.54 -15.96
N VAL A 11 -6.63 -9.84 -16.66
CA VAL A 11 -5.30 -9.93 -16.04
C VAL A 11 -4.92 -8.59 -15.40
N THR A 12 -5.10 -7.47 -16.11
CA THR A 12 -4.82 -6.14 -15.57
C THR A 12 -5.70 -5.84 -14.35
N ARG A 13 -7.01 -6.04 -14.44
CA ARG A 13 -7.94 -5.67 -13.37
C ARG A 13 -7.75 -6.47 -12.08
N TYR A 14 -7.35 -7.74 -12.16
CA TYR A 14 -7.34 -8.63 -10.99
C TYR A 14 -5.95 -9.03 -10.51
N PHE A 15 -4.90 -8.84 -11.33
CA PHE A 15 -3.52 -9.14 -10.95
C PHE A 15 -2.65 -7.90 -10.96
N ALA A 16 -2.71 -7.04 -11.99
CA ALA A 16 -1.86 -5.86 -12.04
C ALA A 16 -2.09 -4.90 -10.87
N SER A 17 -3.37 -4.55 -10.67
CA SER A 17 -3.79 -3.66 -9.58
C SER A 17 -3.42 -4.23 -8.20
N LEU A 18 -3.37 -5.56 -8.09
CA LEU A 18 -3.06 -6.25 -6.84
C LEU A 18 -1.61 -6.05 -6.42
N PHE A 19 -0.67 -5.92 -7.36
CA PHE A 19 0.77 -5.90 -7.06
C PHE A 19 1.49 -4.62 -7.51
N GLY A 20 0.75 -3.59 -7.92
CA GLY A 20 1.32 -2.35 -8.47
C GLY A 20 2.11 -2.57 -9.77
N ALA A 21 1.73 -3.57 -10.58
CA ALA A 21 2.52 -3.93 -11.76
C ALA A 21 2.41 -2.91 -12.90
N VAL A 22 3.57 -2.55 -13.49
CA VAL A 22 3.73 -1.42 -14.42
C VAL A 22 3.52 -1.80 -15.89
N SER A 23 3.78 -3.06 -16.28
CA SER A 23 3.62 -3.49 -17.68
C SER A 23 3.22 -4.95 -17.86
N PHE A 24 2.65 -5.26 -19.03
CA PHE A 24 2.12 -6.58 -19.41
C PHE A 24 2.66 -7.00 -20.77
N GLN A 25 2.93 -8.30 -20.94
CA GLN A 25 3.32 -8.88 -22.22
C GLN A 25 2.55 -10.19 -22.47
N GLU A 26 2.04 -10.33 -23.69
CA GLU A 26 1.56 -11.59 -24.24
C GLU A 26 2.69 -12.20 -25.07
N ASN A 27 3.11 -13.43 -24.76
CA ASN A 27 4.05 -14.17 -25.59
C ASN A 27 3.31 -15.29 -26.32
N GLY A 28 3.47 -15.33 -27.66
CA GLY A 28 3.11 -16.48 -28.49
C GLY A 28 4.01 -17.69 -28.19
N GLU A 29 3.61 -18.88 -28.63
CA GLU A 29 4.11 -20.21 -28.20
C GLU A 29 5.62 -20.50 -28.33
N ASN A 30 6.48 -19.57 -28.79
CA ASN A 30 7.91 -19.80 -29.04
C ASN A 30 8.88 -18.80 -28.36
N ALA A 31 8.61 -18.39 -27.12
CA ALA A 31 9.61 -17.67 -26.31
C ALA A 31 10.18 -18.61 -25.26
N ASP A 32 11.17 -19.41 -25.67
CA ASP A 32 11.87 -20.33 -24.78
C ASP A 32 12.69 -19.60 -23.70
N SER A 33 12.69 -20.28 -22.55
CA SER A 33 13.44 -20.06 -21.33
C SER A 33 14.79 -19.35 -21.48
N ASN A 34 14.87 -18.10 -21.01
CA ASN A 34 16.08 -17.52 -20.41
C ASN A 34 15.69 -16.34 -19.51
N PHE A 35 15.03 -16.63 -18.39
CA PHE A 35 14.92 -15.69 -17.29
C PHE A 35 15.44 -16.36 -16.02
N SER A 36 16.65 -15.96 -15.65
CA SER A 36 17.36 -16.37 -14.44
C SER A 36 16.57 -16.06 -13.18
N LYS A 37 16.77 -16.89 -12.14
CA LYS A 37 16.22 -16.74 -10.78
C LYS A 37 16.27 -15.28 -10.29
N GLY A 38 15.08 -14.70 -10.08
CA GLY A 38 14.87 -13.31 -9.68
C GLY A 38 13.91 -12.60 -10.64
N SER A 39 12.75 -13.18 -10.94
CA SER A 39 11.93 -12.70 -12.05
C SER A 39 11.05 -11.52 -11.62
N SER A 40 11.44 -10.32 -12.05
CA SER A 40 10.61 -9.10 -12.16
C SER A 40 9.35 -9.30 -13.02
N SER A 41 9.23 -10.46 -13.65
CA SER A 41 8.08 -10.97 -14.39
C SER A 41 7.47 -12.19 -13.70
N ILE A 42 6.15 -12.29 -13.66
CA ILE A 42 5.47 -13.51 -13.23
C ILE A 42 4.34 -13.90 -14.18
N LYS A 43 4.27 -15.20 -14.47
CA LYS A 43 3.26 -15.81 -15.33
C LYS A 43 1.91 -15.97 -14.61
N VAL A 44 0.85 -15.45 -15.21
CA VAL A 44 -0.54 -15.61 -14.76
C VAL A 44 -1.24 -16.68 -15.60
N ASN A 45 -1.59 -17.80 -14.96
CA ASN A 45 -2.15 -18.97 -15.63
C ASN A 45 -3.64 -19.16 -15.31
N ILE A 46 -4.51 -18.37 -15.94
CA ILE A 46 -5.98 -18.48 -15.75
C ILE A 46 -6.73 -19.07 -16.93
N PHE A 47 -6.16 -18.99 -18.14
CA PHE A 47 -6.75 -19.51 -19.38
C PHE A 47 -6.20 -20.90 -19.73
N LYS A 48 -6.80 -21.57 -20.72
CA LYS A 48 -6.31 -22.86 -21.24
C LYS A 48 -4.93 -22.68 -21.90
N LYS A 49 -4.12 -23.75 -21.95
CA LYS A 49 -2.74 -23.70 -22.47
C LYS A 49 -2.66 -23.09 -23.88
N ASP A 50 -3.65 -23.39 -24.71
CA ASP A 50 -3.71 -22.97 -26.12
C ASP A 50 -4.17 -21.50 -26.29
N GLU A 51 -4.49 -20.78 -25.21
CA GLU A 51 -4.98 -19.39 -25.24
C GLU A 51 -3.89 -18.34 -24.91
N GLY A 52 -2.62 -18.76 -24.98
CA GLY A 52 -1.45 -17.90 -24.76
C GLY A 52 -1.03 -17.78 -23.29
N SER A 53 0.18 -17.25 -23.08
CA SER A 53 0.77 -17.03 -21.76
C SER A 53 0.80 -15.54 -21.42
N TYR A 54 0.24 -15.18 -20.27
CA TYR A 54 0.15 -13.79 -19.81
C TYR A 54 1.15 -13.55 -18.69
N TYR A 55 1.86 -12.44 -18.76
CA TYR A 55 2.87 -12.05 -17.77
C TYR A 55 2.56 -10.66 -17.22
N ILE A 56 2.78 -10.49 -15.92
CA ILE A 56 2.78 -9.18 -15.25
C ILE A 56 4.23 -8.85 -14.89
N ASN A 57 4.65 -7.60 -15.13
CA ASN A 57 6.02 -7.14 -14.95
C ASN A 57 6.06 -5.87 -14.08
N ARG A 58 7.10 -5.73 -13.26
CA ARG A 58 7.40 -4.51 -12.48
C ARG A 58 8.90 -4.39 -12.18
N ALA A 59 9.40 -3.25 -11.70
CA ALA A 59 10.85 -3.07 -11.49
C ALA A 59 11.44 -3.97 -10.38
N ILE A 60 10.62 -4.45 -9.45
CA ILE A 60 11.06 -5.29 -8.33
C ILE A 60 10.57 -6.73 -8.48
N SER A 61 11.45 -7.69 -8.16
CA SER A 61 11.14 -9.12 -8.18
C SER A 61 9.91 -9.46 -7.33
N PHE A 62 9.13 -10.45 -7.80
CA PHE A 62 8.02 -11.00 -7.02
C PHE A 62 8.52 -11.90 -5.90
N THR A 63 8.06 -11.66 -4.69
CA THR A 63 8.31 -12.48 -3.50
C THR A 63 7.63 -13.84 -3.60
N GLN A 64 8.08 -14.80 -2.79
CA GLN A 64 7.42 -16.11 -2.71
C GLN A 64 5.95 -15.99 -2.27
N GLU A 65 5.64 -15.07 -1.37
CA GLU A 65 4.27 -14.84 -0.89
C GLU A 65 3.35 -14.34 -2.02
N GLU A 66 3.82 -13.37 -2.82
CA GLU A 66 3.08 -12.89 -4.00
C GLU A 66 2.87 -13.99 -5.03
N GLN A 67 3.88 -14.83 -5.25
CA GLN A 67 3.75 -16.00 -6.14
C GLN A 67 2.67 -16.97 -5.64
N GLU A 68 2.59 -17.21 -4.33
CA GLU A 68 1.53 -18.06 -3.75
C GLU A 68 0.15 -17.41 -3.85
N ILE A 69 0.03 -16.10 -3.60
CA ILE A 69 -1.24 -15.36 -3.80
C ILE A 69 -1.73 -15.50 -5.25
N ILE A 70 -0.83 -15.30 -6.21
CA ILE A 70 -1.13 -15.43 -7.64
C ILE A 70 -1.58 -16.85 -7.98
N LYS A 71 -0.92 -17.88 -7.42
CA LYS A 71 -1.32 -19.28 -7.60
C LYS A 71 -2.71 -19.54 -7.03
N CYS A 72 -3.01 -19.07 -5.81
CA CYS A 72 -4.32 -19.24 -5.16
C CYS A 72 -5.44 -18.60 -5.99
N ILE A 73 -5.27 -17.34 -6.41
CA ILE A 73 -6.26 -16.64 -7.24
C ILE A 73 -6.40 -17.31 -8.61
N SER A 74 -5.28 -17.63 -9.26
CA SER A 74 -5.31 -18.24 -10.59
C SER A 74 -6.02 -19.60 -10.59
N LYS A 75 -5.82 -20.40 -9.53
CA LYS A 75 -6.47 -21.70 -9.37
C LYS A 75 -7.99 -21.58 -9.30
N GLU A 76 -8.51 -20.58 -8.58
CA GLU A 76 -9.97 -20.39 -8.46
C GLU A 76 -10.56 -19.80 -9.74
N MET A 77 -9.90 -18.82 -10.37
CA MET A 77 -10.35 -18.27 -11.65
C MET A 77 -10.36 -19.32 -12.77
N ARG A 78 -9.37 -20.21 -12.82
CA ARG A 78 -9.31 -21.28 -13.84
C ARG A 78 -10.51 -22.22 -13.76
N LYS A 79 -11.04 -22.49 -12.56
CA LYS A 79 -12.25 -23.30 -12.40
C LYS A 79 -13.46 -22.65 -13.07
N LEU A 80 -13.59 -21.33 -12.99
CA LEU A 80 -14.66 -20.59 -13.66
C LEU A 80 -14.53 -20.69 -15.18
N PHE A 81 -13.32 -20.48 -15.73
CA PHE A 81 -13.11 -20.58 -17.18
C PHE A 81 -13.30 -22.00 -17.72
N ALA A 82 -13.03 -23.04 -16.92
CA ALA A 82 -13.30 -24.42 -17.29
C ALA A 82 -14.80 -24.74 -17.43
N GLN A 83 -15.68 -23.98 -16.77
CA GLN A 83 -17.13 -24.18 -16.80
C GLN A 83 -17.84 -23.53 -18.00
N HIS A 84 -17.09 -22.93 -18.94
CA HIS A 84 -17.65 -22.27 -20.12
C HIS A 84 -18.74 -21.21 -19.79
N LEU A 85 -18.60 -20.51 -18.66
CA LEU A 85 -19.50 -19.44 -18.23
C LEU A 85 -19.70 -18.37 -19.33
N LEU A 86 -20.94 -17.90 -19.47
CA LEU A 86 -21.24 -16.81 -20.40
C LEU A 86 -20.51 -15.52 -19.98
N PRO A 87 -20.05 -14.69 -20.93
CA PRO A 87 -19.25 -13.50 -20.62
C PRO A 87 -19.88 -12.52 -19.63
N HIS A 88 -21.22 -12.42 -19.59
CA HIS A 88 -21.92 -11.53 -18.67
C HIS A 88 -21.88 -12.01 -17.20
N TYR A 89 -21.82 -13.32 -16.94
CA TYR A 89 -21.66 -13.85 -15.58
C TYR A 89 -20.24 -13.65 -15.04
N ALA A 90 -19.24 -13.56 -15.91
CA ALA A 90 -17.85 -13.43 -15.47
C ALA A 90 -17.60 -12.16 -14.66
N ASN A 91 -18.28 -11.05 -14.98
CA ASN A 91 -18.13 -9.81 -14.21
C ASN A 91 -18.59 -9.96 -12.74
N ILE A 92 -19.48 -10.91 -12.46
CA ILE A 92 -19.98 -11.24 -11.12
C ILE A 92 -19.10 -12.32 -10.46
N CYS A 93 -18.72 -13.35 -11.23
CA CYS A 93 -17.98 -14.48 -10.69
C CYS A 93 -16.49 -14.20 -10.46
N LEU A 94 -15.85 -13.38 -11.30
CA LEU A 94 -14.40 -13.10 -11.21
C LEU A 94 -14.01 -12.39 -9.91
N PRO A 95 -14.72 -11.33 -9.44
CA PRO A 95 -14.44 -10.74 -8.13
C PRO A 95 -14.55 -11.76 -6.99
N GLN A 96 -15.56 -12.62 -7.01
CA GLN A 96 -15.75 -13.65 -5.98
C GLN A 96 -14.67 -14.75 -6.02
N ALA A 97 -14.21 -15.15 -7.22
CA ALA A 97 -13.07 -16.05 -7.34
C ALA A 97 -11.76 -15.40 -6.85
N GLN A 98 -11.57 -14.10 -7.09
CA GLN A 98 -10.45 -13.35 -6.52
C GLN A 98 -10.51 -13.36 -5.00
N LEU A 99 -11.68 -13.07 -4.42
CA LEU A 99 -11.89 -13.02 -2.98
C LEU A 99 -11.64 -14.39 -2.31
N LEU A 100 -12.10 -15.47 -2.93
CA LEU A 100 -11.84 -16.84 -2.49
C LEU A 100 -10.34 -17.17 -2.56
N GLY A 101 -9.66 -16.73 -3.63
CA GLY A 101 -8.21 -16.87 -3.77
C GLY A 101 -7.43 -16.13 -2.69
N ILE A 102 -7.80 -14.87 -2.41
CA ILE A 102 -7.23 -14.04 -1.33
C ILE A 102 -7.46 -14.71 0.03
N SER A 103 -8.66 -15.21 0.28
CA SER A 103 -9.00 -15.88 1.55
C SER A 103 -8.12 -17.12 1.79
N LYS A 104 -7.85 -17.90 0.74
CA LYS A 104 -6.94 -19.05 0.80
C LYS A 104 -5.48 -18.66 0.99
N ALA A 105 -5.06 -17.52 0.45
CA ALA A 105 -3.72 -17.01 0.66
C ALA A 105 -3.52 -16.48 2.10
N ILE A 106 -4.55 -15.84 2.68
CA ILE A 106 -4.52 -15.35 4.06
C ILE A 106 -4.44 -16.53 5.05
N SER A 107 -5.41 -17.45 4.94
CA SER A 107 -5.50 -18.67 5.76
C SER A 107 -5.91 -19.88 4.91
N PRO A 108 -4.97 -20.75 4.52
CA PRO A 108 -5.28 -21.94 3.73
C PRO A 108 -6.21 -22.93 4.45
N SER A 109 -6.12 -23.03 5.78
CA SER A 109 -6.87 -23.98 6.58
C SER A 109 -8.26 -23.47 6.97
N ASN A 110 -8.48 -22.15 7.01
CA ASN A 110 -9.74 -21.52 7.46
C ASN A 110 -10.29 -20.45 6.51
N TYR A 111 -9.94 -20.55 5.23
CA TYR A 111 -10.37 -19.61 4.20
C TYR A 111 -11.89 -19.41 4.14
N LYS A 112 -12.72 -20.36 4.60
CA LYS A 112 -14.18 -20.23 4.63
C LYS A 112 -14.63 -19.11 5.58
N THR A 113 -14.08 -19.08 6.80
CA THR A 113 -14.40 -18.05 7.78
C THR A 113 -13.87 -16.69 7.32
N VAL A 114 -12.64 -16.66 6.77
CA VAL A 114 -12.07 -15.45 6.15
C VAL A 114 -12.97 -14.93 5.02
N LEU A 115 -13.43 -15.81 4.14
CA LEU A 115 -14.33 -15.44 3.04
C LEU A 115 -15.66 -14.90 3.56
N THR A 116 -16.23 -15.51 4.60
CA THR A 116 -17.46 -15.02 5.24
C THR A 116 -17.27 -13.60 5.77
N VAL A 117 -16.18 -13.35 6.51
CA VAL A 117 -15.87 -12.00 7.01
C VAL A 117 -15.73 -11.01 5.87
N LEU A 118 -14.94 -11.35 4.84
CA LEU A 118 -14.73 -10.46 3.70
C LEU A 118 -16.03 -10.16 2.94
N ASN A 119 -16.93 -11.14 2.78
CA ASN A 119 -18.23 -10.92 2.16
C ASN A 119 -19.12 -9.98 3.00
N ILE A 120 -19.12 -10.12 4.33
CA ILE A 120 -19.84 -9.21 5.23
C ILE A 120 -19.31 -7.78 5.06
N LEU A 121 -17.98 -7.61 5.01
CA LEU A 121 -17.37 -6.29 4.81
C LEU A 121 -17.66 -5.73 3.42
N GLU A 122 -17.67 -6.56 2.37
CA GLU A 122 -18.09 -6.13 1.03
C GLU A 122 -19.54 -5.65 1.01
N GLU A 123 -20.45 -6.37 1.67
CA GLU A 123 -21.84 -5.95 1.81
C GLU A 123 -21.95 -4.61 2.55
N PHE A 124 -21.36 -4.52 3.75
CA PHE A 124 -21.41 -3.32 4.59
C PHE A 124 -20.77 -2.10 3.91
N SER A 125 -19.74 -2.29 3.09
CA SER A 125 -19.09 -1.18 2.35
C SER A 125 -20.01 -0.47 1.35
N THR A 126 -21.12 -1.12 0.96
CA THR A 126 -22.11 -0.57 0.02
C THR A 126 -23.36 -0.02 0.71
N GLN A 127 -23.48 -0.22 2.02
CA GLN A 127 -24.64 0.17 2.81
C GLN A 127 -24.33 1.40 3.67
N THR A 128 -25.39 2.03 4.14
CA THR A 128 -25.34 3.09 5.16
C THR A 128 -26.23 2.69 6.32
N TYR A 129 -25.86 3.09 7.53
CA TYR A 129 -26.69 2.97 8.72
C TYR A 129 -26.97 4.38 9.25
N GLU A 130 -28.24 4.75 9.36
CA GLU A 130 -28.66 6.11 9.77
C GLU A 130 -28.01 7.24 8.95
N GLY A 131 -27.78 6.98 7.65
CA GLY A 131 -27.14 7.93 6.73
C GLY A 131 -25.61 8.02 6.85
N GLN A 132 -25.01 7.31 7.79
CA GLN A 132 -23.56 7.20 7.94
C GLN A 132 -23.01 5.94 7.28
N ARG A 133 -21.75 6.00 6.84
CA ARG A 133 -21.06 4.81 6.35
C ARG A 133 -20.83 3.84 7.50
N ILE A 134 -20.99 2.56 7.22
CA ILE A 134 -20.74 1.51 8.21
C ILE A 134 -19.23 1.35 8.35
N THR A 135 -18.73 1.40 9.59
CA THR A 135 -17.38 0.97 9.94
C THR A 135 -17.48 -0.33 10.72
N PHE A 136 -16.62 -1.30 10.44
CA PHE A 136 -16.75 -2.61 11.08
C PHE A 136 -15.42 -3.35 11.15
N SER A 137 -15.06 -3.87 12.32
CA SER A 137 -13.80 -4.55 12.56
C SER A 137 -13.96 -5.91 13.23
N VAL A 138 -13.35 -6.92 12.62
CA VAL A 138 -13.45 -8.33 13.04
C VAL A 138 -12.05 -8.92 13.18
N GLY A 139 -11.81 -9.58 14.31
CA GLY A 139 -10.62 -10.39 14.55
C GLY A 139 -10.95 -11.88 14.40
N ILE A 140 -10.16 -12.63 13.64
CA ILE A 140 -10.22 -14.09 13.61
C ILE A 140 -9.08 -14.63 14.46
N ASP A 141 -9.38 -15.39 15.50
CA ASP A 141 -8.40 -16.16 16.28
C ASP A 141 -8.51 -17.66 15.94
N GLU A 142 -7.55 -18.16 15.16
CA GLU A 142 -7.52 -19.57 14.74
C GLU A 142 -7.09 -20.53 15.85
N THR A 143 -6.52 -20.01 16.94
CA THR A 143 -6.11 -20.81 18.10
C THR A 143 -7.31 -21.18 18.97
N VAL A 144 -8.41 -20.44 18.83
CA VAL A 144 -9.65 -20.65 19.58
C VAL A 144 -10.63 -21.47 18.74
N THR A 145 -11.17 -22.51 19.36
CA THR A 145 -12.32 -23.26 18.84
C THR A 145 -13.54 -22.94 19.68
N PHE A 146 -14.54 -22.32 19.07
CA PHE A 146 -15.78 -21.94 19.75
C PHE A 146 -16.93 -21.89 18.74
N MET A 147 -18.05 -22.51 19.10
CA MET A 147 -19.22 -22.71 18.23
C MET A 147 -20.47 -21.98 18.77
N GLY A 148 -20.30 -20.88 19.52
CA GLY A 148 -21.42 -20.05 19.94
C GLY A 148 -22.06 -19.28 18.79
N ASN A 149 -22.65 -18.11 19.09
CA ASN A 149 -23.33 -17.29 18.08
C ASN A 149 -22.41 -17.03 16.87
N ASN A 150 -22.85 -17.47 15.68
CA ASN A 150 -22.04 -17.33 14.48
C ASN A 150 -22.06 -15.89 13.97
N LEU A 151 -20.90 -15.38 13.56
CA LEU A 151 -20.76 -14.04 13.02
C LEU A 151 -21.70 -13.80 11.85
N SER A 152 -21.86 -14.77 10.94
CA SER A 152 -22.72 -14.62 9.77
C SER A 152 -24.20 -14.50 10.12
N ASP A 153 -24.64 -15.11 11.21
CA ASP A 153 -26.02 -15.01 11.67
C ASP A 153 -26.25 -13.68 12.40
N VAL A 154 -25.31 -13.25 13.25
CA VAL A 154 -25.39 -11.97 13.95
C VAL A 154 -25.37 -10.80 12.96
N CYS A 155 -24.53 -10.85 11.93
CA CYS A 155 -24.42 -9.78 10.92
C CYS A 155 -25.64 -9.64 10.00
N ARG A 156 -26.62 -10.56 10.06
CA ARG A 156 -27.92 -10.38 9.38
C ARG A 156 -28.84 -9.41 10.09
N HIS A 157 -28.59 -9.12 11.37
CA HIS A 157 -29.40 -8.22 12.16
C HIS A 157 -28.90 -6.78 12.10
N ASP A 158 -29.81 -5.81 12.18
CA ASP A 158 -29.46 -4.42 11.91
C ASP A 158 -28.52 -3.80 12.94
N PHE A 159 -28.63 -4.21 14.20
CA PHE A 159 -27.74 -3.74 15.27
C PHE A 159 -26.28 -4.10 15.03
N SER A 160 -25.98 -5.09 14.18
CA SER A 160 -24.61 -5.53 13.92
C SER A 160 -23.75 -4.43 13.28
N ARG A 161 -24.38 -3.52 12.53
CA ARG A 161 -23.72 -2.42 11.80
C ARG A 161 -23.05 -1.39 12.71
N VAL A 162 -23.36 -1.41 14.01
CA VAL A 162 -22.81 -0.49 15.02
C VAL A 162 -22.07 -1.20 16.16
N LEU A 163 -21.90 -2.52 16.09
CA LEU A 163 -21.23 -3.28 17.15
C LEU A 163 -19.75 -2.92 17.30
N THR A 164 -19.11 -2.46 16.22
CA THR A 164 -17.71 -2.04 16.25
C THR A 164 -17.54 -0.70 15.54
N SER A 165 -16.42 -0.06 15.83
CA SER A 165 -16.01 1.23 15.30
C SER A 165 -14.58 1.12 14.79
N ASP A 166 -14.44 1.37 13.49
CA ASP A 166 -13.22 1.31 12.68
C ASP A 166 -11.98 0.71 13.39
N CYS A 167 -11.07 1.54 13.91
CA CYS A 167 -9.85 1.10 14.58
C CYS A 167 -9.93 1.03 16.12
N ASN A 168 -11.08 1.33 16.73
CA ASN A 168 -11.20 1.47 18.18
C ASN A 168 -11.77 0.23 18.88
N SER A 169 -12.41 -0.67 18.14
CA SER A 169 -12.98 -1.90 18.69
C SER A 169 -12.92 -3.06 17.71
N LEU A 170 -12.91 -4.27 18.25
CA LEU A 170 -12.69 -5.50 17.51
C LEU A 170 -13.66 -6.58 18.00
N LEU A 171 -14.51 -7.06 17.12
CA LEU A 171 -15.33 -8.24 17.38
C LEU A 171 -14.51 -9.50 17.07
N VAL A 172 -14.19 -10.29 18.08
CA VAL A 172 -13.32 -11.47 17.93
C VAL A 172 -14.18 -12.70 17.68
N CYS A 173 -13.85 -13.46 16.63
CA CYS A 173 -14.45 -14.74 16.33
C CYS A 173 -13.41 -15.87 16.26
N SER A 174 -13.86 -17.08 16.55
CA SER A 174 -13.09 -18.30 16.50
C SER A 174 -12.77 -18.72 15.06
N ARG A 175 -11.96 -19.78 14.95
CA ARG A 175 -11.70 -20.49 13.69
C ARG A 175 -12.96 -20.85 12.89
N GLN A 176 -14.06 -21.19 13.58
CA GLN A 176 -15.33 -21.60 12.97
C GLN A 176 -16.33 -20.44 12.79
N GLY A 177 -15.94 -19.22 13.14
CA GLY A 177 -16.78 -18.02 13.03
C GLY A 177 -17.74 -17.81 14.20
N GLY A 178 -17.62 -18.55 15.30
CA GLY A 178 -18.35 -18.27 16.54
C GLY A 178 -17.76 -17.05 17.24
N ILE A 179 -18.59 -16.09 17.65
CA ILE A 179 -18.16 -14.87 18.35
C ILE A 179 -17.64 -15.24 19.74
N VAL A 180 -16.40 -14.86 20.03
CA VAL A 180 -15.68 -15.17 21.27
C VAL A 180 -15.67 -13.97 22.21
N ASP A 181 -15.44 -12.76 21.69
CA ASP A 181 -15.21 -11.58 22.52
C ASP A 181 -15.48 -10.27 21.77
N HIS A 182 -15.56 -9.16 22.51
CA HIS A 182 -15.56 -7.79 21.99
C HIS A 182 -14.50 -6.98 22.75
N LEU A 183 -13.49 -6.52 22.02
CA LEU A 183 -12.32 -5.88 22.60
C LEU A 183 -12.20 -4.43 22.13
N SER A 184 -11.66 -3.57 23.00
CA SER A 184 -11.15 -2.25 22.62
C SER A 184 -9.62 -2.31 22.67
N PRO A 185 -8.92 -2.44 21.53
CA PRO A 185 -7.47 -2.55 21.52
C PRO A 185 -6.83 -1.32 22.15
N VAL A 186 -5.84 -1.54 23.01
CA VAL A 186 -5.13 -0.45 23.67
C VAL A 186 -4.26 0.27 22.64
N ASN A 187 -4.29 1.60 22.68
CA ASN A 187 -3.40 2.42 21.88
C ASN A 187 -1.94 2.11 22.24
N SER A 188 -1.24 1.42 21.33
CA SER A 188 0.20 1.29 21.38
C SER A 188 0.80 2.53 20.74
N CYS A 189 1.38 3.42 21.55
CA CYS A 189 2.07 4.60 21.05
C CYS A 189 3.30 4.17 20.23
N ASP A 190 3.44 4.75 19.03
CA ASP A 190 4.68 4.82 18.25
C ASP A 190 5.49 3.51 18.09
N MET A 191 4.82 2.41 17.73
CA MET A 191 5.51 1.16 17.37
C MET A 191 6.06 1.26 15.93
N GLU A 192 7.27 1.79 15.77
CA GLU A 192 8.02 1.89 14.49
C GLU A 192 8.09 0.54 13.74
N ASP A 193 8.00 -0.59 14.44
CA ASP A 193 8.11 -1.93 13.85
C ASP A 193 6.88 -2.41 13.07
N TYR A 194 5.78 -1.67 13.10
CA TYR A 194 4.53 -2.10 12.48
C TYR A 194 4.33 -1.46 11.11
N PHE A 195 4.23 -2.31 10.09
CA PHE A 195 3.91 -1.89 8.72
C PHE A 195 2.39 -1.81 8.49
N ALA A 196 1.74 -0.98 9.29
CA ALA A 196 0.30 -0.69 9.25
C ALA A 196 0.09 0.81 9.44
N PRO A 197 -0.95 1.45 8.88
CA PRO A 197 -1.13 2.90 9.02
C PRO A 197 -1.36 3.30 10.49
N LEU A 198 -0.89 4.49 10.85
CA LEU A 198 -0.81 4.99 12.24
C LEU A 198 -2.12 4.83 13.01
N GLU A 199 -3.25 5.18 12.40
CA GLU A 199 -4.58 5.14 13.03
C GLU A 199 -5.06 3.70 13.31
N TYR A 200 -4.50 2.71 12.62
CA TYR A 200 -4.85 1.29 12.74
C TYR A 200 -3.85 0.47 13.53
N LEU A 201 -2.80 1.09 14.11
CA LEU A 201 -1.83 0.37 14.94
C LEU A 201 -2.46 -0.42 16.10
N PRO A 202 -3.48 0.09 16.82
CA PRO A 202 -4.08 -0.66 17.94
C PRO A 202 -4.67 -2.00 17.49
N ILE A 203 -5.46 -2.02 16.42
CA ILE A 203 -6.04 -3.25 15.87
C ILE A 203 -4.98 -4.12 15.18
N ALA A 204 -4.00 -3.52 14.50
CA ALA A 204 -2.91 -4.26 13.86
C ALA A 204 -2.07 -5.00 14.91
N ALA A 205 -1.82 -4.39 16.08
CA ALA A 205 -1.06 -4.98 17.18
C ALA A 205 -1.67 -6.30 17.70
N TRP A 206 -3.00 -6.44 17.62
CA TRP A 206 -3.70 -7.67 18.01
C TRP A 206 -3.42 -8.83 17.05
N SER A 207 -3.17 -8.54 15.77
CA SER A 207 -2.84 -9.57 14.78
C SER A 207 -1.45 -10.19 15.04
N SER A 208 -1.38 -11.51 14.94
CA SER A 208 -0.18 -12.32 15.24
C SER A 208 -0.29 -13.66 14.51
N GLN A 209 0.60 -14.61 14.79
CA GLN A 209 0.52 -15.92 14.15
C GLN A 209 -0.81 -16.61 14.49
N GLY A 210 -1.62 -16.89 13.47
CA GLY A 210 -2.95 -17.47 13.64
C GLY A 210 -4.04 -16.47 14.05
N LYS A 211 -3.72 -15.16 14.17
CA LYS A 211 -4.69 -14.11 14.45
C LYS A 211 -4.69 -13.05 13.35
N TYR A 212 -5.84 -12.81 12.75
CA TYR A 212 -6.01 -11.90 11.61
C TYR A 212 -7.04 -10.84 11.94
N VAL A 213 -6.85 -9.61 11.46
CA VAL A 213 -7.83 -8.54 11.62
C VAL A 213 -8.32 -8.08 10.26
N PHE A 214 -9.62 -7.85 10.17
CA PHE A 214 -10.30 -7.32 9.01
C PHE A 214 -11.06 -6.08 9.47
N CYS A 215 -10.92 -4.99 8.72
CA CYS A 215 -11.42 -3.69 9.13
C CYS A 215 -12.04 -2.99 7.92
N LEU A 216 -13.27 -2.52 8.06
CA LEU A 216 -13.94 -1.64 7.13
C LEU A 216 -13.92 -0.23 7.70
N ASN A 217 -13.23 0.67 7.03
CA ASN A 217 -13.08 2.04 7.48
C ASN A 217 -14.16 2.99 6.98
N ASP A 218 -14.13 4.22 7.51
CA ASP A 218 -15.01 5.32 7.15
C ASP A 218 -14.94 5.70 5.66
N ASN A 219 -13.82 5.42 5.00
CA ASN A 219 -13.62 5.59 3.57
C ASN A 219 -14.29 4.49 2.72
N GLY A 220 -14.84 3.44 3.35
CA GLY A 220 -15.41 2.27 2.68
C GLY A 220 -14.34 1.33 2.11
N GLU A 221 -13.13 1.36 2.67
CA GLU A 221 -12.03 0.47 2.30
C GLU A 221 -11.97 -0.72 3.25
N ILE A 222 -11.65 -1.89 2.69
CA ILE A 222 -11.47 -3.12 3.49
C ILE A 222 -9.98 -3.34 3.70
N LEU A 223 -9.52 -3.32 4.94
CA LEU A 223 -8.14 -3.52 5.35
C LEU A 223 -7.99 -4.91 5.98
N VAL A 224 -6.88 -5.59 5.67
CA VAL A 224 -6.55 -6.89 6.24
C VAL A 224 -5.18 -6.81 6.90
N PHE A 225 -5.12 -7.13 8.18
CA PHE A 225 -3.89 -7.15 8.96
C PHE A 225 -3.53 -8.58 9.36
N LYS A 226 -2.24 -8.89 9.21
CA LYS A 226 -1.63 -10.17 9.58
C LYS A 226 -0.24 -9.88 10.14
N ASN A 227 0.10 -10.51 11.27
CA ASN A 227 1.41 -10.35 11.90
C ASN A 227 1.82 -8.87 12.07
N ARG A 228 0.89 -8.04 12.55
CA ARG A 228 1.08 -6.60 12.82
C ARG A 228 1.35 -5.74 11.59
N CYS A 229 1.08 -6.27 10.40
CA CYS A 229 1.27 -5.59 9.12
C CYS A 229 -0.04 -5.54 8.35
N LEU A 230 -0.30 -4.43 7.65
CA LEU A 230 -1.35 -4.35 6.64
C LEU A 230 -0.92 -5.19 5.43
N ILE A 231 -1.63 -6.26 5.09
CA ILE A 231 -1.25 -7.14 3.97
C ILE A 231 -2.13 -6.95 2.73
N PHE A 232 -3.41 -6.63 2.90
CA PHE A 232 -4.31 -6.31 1.80
C PHE A 232 -5.13 -5.07 2.11
N ALA A 233 -5.44 -4.29 1.09
CA ALA A 233 -6.50 -3.29 1.14
C ALA A 233 -7.38 -3.39 -0.11
N LYS A 234 -8.70 -3.33 0.05
CA LYS A 234 -9.64 -3.11 -1.06
C LYS A 234 -9.99 -1.63 -1.10
N ARG A 235 -9.52 -0.95 -2.13
CA ARG A 235 -9.67 0.50 -2.31
C ARG A 235 -10.38 0.74 -3.63
N ARG A 236 -11.47 1.50 -3.62
CA ARG A 236 -12.25 1.82 -4.84
C ARG A 236 -12.63 0.59 -5.67
N GLY A 237 -12.96 -0.51 -4.98
CA GLY A 237 -13.36 -1.76 -5.62
C GLY A 237 -12.21 -2.63 -6.14
N GLN A 238 -10.95 -2.22 -5.99
CA GLN A 238 -9.77 -3.01 -6.37
C GLN A 238 -8.99 -3.45 -5.15
N TRP A 239 -8.53 -4.69 -5.16
CA TRP A 239 -7.63 -5.22 -4.13
C TRP A 239 -6.19 -4.84 -4.47
N CYS A 240 -5.44 -4.43 -3.44
CA CYS A 240 -4.00 -4.17 -3.46
C CYS A 240 -3.34 -5.00 -2.34
N TYR A 241 -2.19 -5.59 -2.63
CA TYR A 241 -1.37 -6.35 -1.70
C TYR A 241 -0.12 -5.54 -1.32
N PHE A 242 0.19 -5.50 -0.03
CA PHE A 242 1.32 -4.74 0.51
C PHE A 242 2.46 -5.70 0.88
N SER A 243 3.41 -5.85 -0.03
CA SER A 243 4.60 -6.68 0.20
C SER A 243 5.68 -5.92 0.97
N HIS A 244 5.54 -5.83 2.29
CA HIS A 244 6.52 -5.13 3.14
C HIS A 244 7.91 -5.77 3.07
N GLN A 245 8.00 -7.08 2.85
CA GLN A 245 9.27 -7.80 2.73
C GLN A 245 10.17 -7.27 1.62
N ILE A 246 9.59 -6.82 0.51
CA ILE A 246 10.34 -6.21 -0.59
C ILE A 246 11.09 -4.97 -0.13
N TYR A 247 10.46 -4.23 0.77
CA TYR A 247 10.96 -2.97 1.30
C TYR A 247 11.88 -3.18 2.51
N THR A 248 11.92 -4.38 3.11
CA THR A 248 12.72 -4.67 4.31
C THR A 248 13.85 -5.68 4.13
N SER A 249 13.82 -6.50 3.08
CA SER A 249 14.83 -7.54 2.92
C SER A 249 16.15 -6.99 2.38
N THR A 250 17.24 -7.16 3.13
CA THR A 250 18.62 -6.89 2.70
C THR A 250 19.06 -7.77 1.52
N PHE A 251 18.35 -8.89 1.28
CA PHE A 251 18.71 -9.92 0.29
C PHE A 251 18.04 -9.77 -1.09
N ASN A 252 17.04 -8.90 -1.22
CA ASN A 252 16.40 -8.61 -2.51
C ASN A 252 17.07 -7.33 -3.06
N PRO A 253 17.36 -7.21 -4.38
CA PRO A 253 18.12 -6.09 -4.90
C PRO A 253 17.35 -4.81 -4.60
N ALA A 254 17.89 -4.05 -3.64
CA ALA A 254 17.62 -2.67 -3.27
C ALA A 254 16.20 -2.16 -3.60
N PRO A 255 15.35 -1.81 -2.60
CA PRO A 255 14.15 -1.00 -2.82
C PRO A 255 14.43 0.12 -3.84
N ILE A 256 13.45 0.49 -4.68
CA ILE A 256 13.65 1.49 -5.75
C ILE A 256 14.42 2.72 -5.25
N LEU A 257 14.10 3.20 -4.05
CA LEU A 257 14.83 4.27 -3.35
C LEU A 257 16.34 4.03 -3.25
N LEU A 258 16.76 2.83 -2.84
CA LEU A 258 18.18 2.44 -2.75
C LEU A 258 18.84 2.29 -4.13
N LYS A 259 18.12 1.78 -5.14
CA LYS A 259 18.65 1.64 -6.51
C LYS A 259 18.90 2.99 -7.17
N VAL A 260 17.97 3.91 -7.01
CA VAL A 260 17.94 5.18 -7.73
C VAL A 260 18.93 6.16 -7.15
N LEU A 261 19.02 6.18 -5.82
CA LEU A 261 19.99 7.03 -5.18
C LEU A 261 21.41 6.52 -5.43
N ASP A 262 21.65 5.40 -6.14
CA ASP A 262 23.01 4.81 -6.29
C ASP A 262 23.67 4.62 -4.92
N VAL A 263 22.83 4.30 -3.93
CA VAL A 263 23.18 4.46 -2.53
C VAL A 263 22.92 3.12 -1.87
N ALA A 264 24.02 2.42 -1.66
CA ALA A 264 24.17 1.40 -0.62
C ALA A 264 24.10 2.01 0.80
N GLU A 265 23.84 3.32 0.93
CA GLU A 265 24.08 4.11 2.16
C GLU A 265 22.83 4.72 2.82
N VAL A 266 21.60 4.65 2.27
CA VAL A 266 20.41 5.15 2.99
C VAL A 266 20.17 4.15 4.12
N PRO A 267 20.31 4.56 5.39
CA PRO A 267 20.13 3.65 6.50
C PRO A 267 18.71 3.08 6.51
N PHE A 268 18.60 1.79 6.83
CA PHE A 268 17.32 1.08 6.82
C PHE A 268 16.23 1.81 7.62
N GLU A 269 16.57 2.39 8.78
CA GLU A 269 15.63 3.14 9.61
C GLU A 269 15.05 4.38 8.91
N ILE A 270 15.86 5.07 8.10
CA ILE A 270 15.39 6.21 7.31
C ILE A 270 14.43 5.73 6.23
N PHE A 271 14.81 4.71 5.48
CA PHE A 271 13.93 4.11 4.49
C PHE A 271 12.59 3.65 5.11
N LYS A 272 12.65 2.92 6.22
CA LYS A 272 11.48 2.43 6.97
C LYS A 272 10.59 3.59 7.39
N SER A 273 11.17 4.65 7.96
CA SER A 273 10.43 5.84 8.39
C SER A 273 9.73 6.53 7.21
N ILE A 274 10.39 6.66 6.05
CA ILE A 274 9.78 7.22 4.83
C ILE A 274 8.60 6.36 4.39
N TYR A 275 8.81 5.05 4.29
CA TYR A 275 7.80 4.10 3.82
C TYR A 275 6.55 4.10 4.70
N VAL A 276 6.69 4.00 6.02
CA VAL A 276 5.53 4.00 6.93
C VAL A 276 4.83 5.36 6.96
N SER A 277 5.56 6.48 6.83
CA SER A 277 4.95 7.81 6.74
C SER A 277 4.16 8.02 5.44
N VAL A 278 4.60 7.43 4.33
CA VAL A 278 3.88 7.45 3.06
C VAL A 278 2.62 6.59 3.12
N ILE A 279 2.67 5.43 3.80
CA ILE A 279 1.47 4.64 4.13
C ILE A 279 0.50 5.47 4.98
N ASP A 280 0.99 6.15 6.02
CA ASP A 280 0.15 6.96 6.90
C ASP A 280 -0.57 8.06 6.13
N ALA A 281 0.15 8.79 5.27
CA ALA A 281 -0.44 9.83 4.44
C ALA A 281 -1.47 9.26 3.44
N SER A 282 -1.25 8.05 2.93
CA SER A 282 -2.13 7.37 1.98
C SER A 282 -3.49 7.03 2.58
N PHE A 283 -3.49 6.44 3.77
CA PHE A 283 -4.73 6.04 4.45
C PHE A 283 -5.46 7.22 5.08
N ARG A 284 -4.75 8.29 5.46
CA ARG A 284 -5.37 9.52 5.96
C ARG A 284 -6.01 10.40 4.87
N ARG A 285 -5.81 10.09 3.59
CA ARG A 285 -6.37 10.83 2.44
C ARG A 285 -6.00 12.32 2.36
N LYS A 286 -4.93 12.76 3.03
CA LYS A 286 -4.53 14.19 3.05
C LYS A 286 -3.63 14.60 1.89
N GLY A 287 -3.12 13.63 1.13
CA GLY A 287 -2.08 13.87 0.12
C GLY A 287 -0.76 14.29 0.77
N ALA A 288 0.35 13.98 0.11
CA ALA A 288 1.68 14.33 0.58
C ALA A 288 2.64 14.41 -0.59
N CYS A 289 3.73 15.15 -0.42
CA CYS A 289 4.85 15.14 -1.35
C CYS A 289 6.15 15.11 -0.54
N ILE A 290 6.96 14.07 -0.76
CA ILE A 290 8.26 13.93 -0.11
C ILE A 290 9.34 13.70 -1.15
N GLY A 291 10.45 14.44 -1.02
CA GLY A 291 11.67 14.28 -1.79
C GLY A 291 12.78 13.72 -0.93
N VAL A 292 13.42 12.66 -1.40
CA VAL A 292 14.67 12.14 -0.82
C VAL A 292 15.77 12.42 -1.83
N ILE A 293 16.65 13.36 -1.51
CA ILE A 293 17.64 13.87 -2.47
C ILE A 293 19.05 13.67 -1.93
N LYS A 294 20.04 13.64 -2.82
CA LYS A 294 21.45 13.56 -2.42
C LYS A 294 21.92 14.90 -1.86
N LYS A 295 22.65 14.87 -0.75
CA LYS A 295 23.26 16.07 -0.16
C LYS A 295 24.27 16.69 -1.12
N SER A 296 25.03 15.87 -1.85
CA SER A 296 25.97 16.31 -2.89
C SER A 296 25.29 16.96 -4.10
N ALA A 297 24.00 16.73 -4.31
CA ALA A 297 23.22 17.41 -5.35
C ALA A 297 22.77 18.82 -4.92
N VAL A 298 23.06 19.22 -3.67
CA VAL A 298 22.68 20.52 -3.11
C VAL A 298 23.88 21.29 -2.57
N TYR A 299 24.86 20.59 -1.99
CA TYR A 299 26.08 21.14 -1.40
C TYR A 299 27.32 20.77 -2.21
N ASP A 300 28.20 21.75 -2.46
CA ASP A 300 29.46 21.56 -3.19
C ASP A 300 30.72 21.72 -2.31
N GLY A 301 30.55 21.76 -0.99
CA GLY A 301 31.64 21.90 -0.01
C GLY A 301 31.83 23.33 0.49
N ASP A 302 31.49 24.36 -0.31
CA ASP A 302 31.60 25.78 0.06
C ASP A 302 30.25 26.41 0.48
N GLY A 303 29.14 25.70 0.27
CA GLY A 303 27.81 26.14 0.66
C GLY A 303 26.70 25.42 -0.09
N ILE A 304 25.53 26.06 -0.14
CA ILE A 304 24.38 25.55 -0.91
C ILE A 304 24.47 26.12 -2.33
N ARG A 305 24.62 25.24 -3.33
CA ARG A 305 24.87 25.62 -4.73
C ARG A 305 23.59 25.62 -5.58
N ASP A 306 22.85 24.50 -5.56
CA ASP A 306 21.78 24.21 -6.53
C ASP A 306 20.35 24.27 -5.94
N CYS A 307 20.19 24.47 -4.62
CA CYS A 307 18.85 24.47 -4.03
C CYS A 307 17.97 25.62 -4.53
N MET A 308 18.59 26.72 -4.98
CA MET A 308 17.89 27.93 -5.40
C MET A 308 17.07 27.73 -6.67
N ASP A 309 17.41 26.71 -7.44
CA ASP A 309 16.75 26.38 -8.70
C ASP A 309 15.36 25.80 -8.47
N PHE A 310 15.11 25.16 -7.32
CA PHE A 310 13.84 24.50 -7.03
C PHE A 310 13.24 24.80 -5.64
N VAL A 311 13.98 25.33 -4.68
CA VAL A 311 13.50 25.70 -3.32
C VAL A 311 13.87 27.15 -3.01
N SER A 312 12.94 27.91 -2.42
CA SER A 312 13.24 29.25 -1.89
C SER A 312 14.03 29.17 -0.58
N GLU A 313 14.99 30.07 -0.35
CA GLU A 313 15.69 30.15 0.95
C GLU A 313 14.75 30.37 2.15
N SER A 314 13.58 30.96 1.92
CA SER A 314 12.57 31.16 2.96
C SER A 314 11.95 29.86 3.48
N ASP A 315 12.08 28.76 2.75
CA ASP A 315 11.54 27.44 3.13
C ASP A 315 12.62 26.49 3.68
N ILE A 316 13.90 26.87 3.60
CA ILE A 316 15.01 26.08 4.14
C ILE A 316 15.02 26.20 5.67
N LEU A 317 14.92 25.06 6.36
CA LEU A 317 14.81 25.02 7.83
C LEU A 317 16.01 25.65 8.53
N GLU A 318 17.23 25.37 8.04
CA GLU A 318 18.48 25.87 8.62
C GLU A 318 18.57 27.41 8.61
N LYS A 319 17.97 28.07 7.60
CA LYS A 319 18.06 29.52 7.41
C LYS A 319 17.15 30.32 8.33
N LYS A 320 16.08 29.71 8.88
CA LYS A 320 15.16 30.32 9.87
C LYS A 320 14.65 31.72 9.49
N LYS A 321 14.39 31.97 8.21
CA LYS A 321 14.06 33.31 7.68
C LYS A 321 12.68 33.81 8.09
N ASN A 322 11.71 32.92 8.30
CA ASN A 322 10.32 33.26 8.63
C ASN A 322 9.81 32.49 9.86
N GLU A 323 8.63 32.85 10.36
CA GLU A 323 8.03 32.22 11.54
C GLU A 323 7.83 30.71 11.36
N LYS A 324 7.40 30.28 10.16
CA LYS A 324 7.24 28.87 9.79
C LYS A 324 8.54 28.09 9.99
N THR A 325 9.65 28.52 9.37
CA THR A 325 10.95 27.84 9.48
C THR A 325 11.53 27.91 10.88
N LYS A 326 11.33 29.01 11.62
CA LYS A 326 11.72 29.10 13.04
C LYS A 326 10.97 28.09 13.90
N LEU A 327 9.64 28.01 13.77
CA LEU A 327 8.81 27.08 14.52
C LEU A 327 9.14 25.63 14.17
N LEU A 328 9.17 25.29 12.88
CA LEU A 328 9.47 23.93 12.42
C LEU A 328 10.87 23.49 12.83
N ASN A 329 11.87 24.37 12.72
CA ASN A 329 13.21 24.06 13.20
C ASN A 329 13.24 23.85 14.72
N SER A 330 12.39 24.55 15.49
CA SER A 330 12.25 24.32 16.94
C SER A 330 11.56 22.98 17.26
N ILE A 331 10.54 22.59 16.48
CA ILE A 331 9.81 21.33 16.66
C ILE A 331 10.68 20.12 16.26
N VAL A 332 11.36 20.20 15.11
CA VAL A 332 12.29 19.17 14.65
C VAL A 332 13.51 19.09 15.58
N GLY A 333 14.01 20.24 16.05
CA GLY A 333 15.08 20.29 17.06
C GLY A 333 16.39 19.67 16.59
N GLY A 334 16.69 19.71 15.29
CA GLY A 334 17.90 19.10 14.70
C GLY A 334 17.85 17.57 14.57
N LYS A 335 16.74 16.93 14.96
CA LYS A 335 16.52 15.50 14.77
C LYS A 335 16.40 15.14 13.29
N LYS A 336 16.83 13.93 12.95
CA LYS A 336 16.61 13.33 11.63
C LYS A 336 15.16 12.89 11.48
N PHE A 337 14.73 12.69 10.23
CA PHE A 337 13.36 12.29 9.91
C PHE A 337 12.93 11.02 10.65
N ASN A 338 13.79 10.00 10.69
CA ASN A 338 13.55 8.74 11.39
C ASN A 338 13.58 8.84 12.93
N GLU A 339 14.05 9.97 13.48
CA GLU A 339 14.07 10.22 14.93
C GLU A 339 12.83 11.00 15.39
N LEU A 340 12.00 11.47 14.44
CA LEU A 340 10.73 12.10 14.73
C LEU A 340 9.66 11.03 15.01
N SER A 341 8.78 11.32 15.98
CA SER A 341 7.62 10.47 16.22
C SER A 341 6.80 10.31 14.94
N ARG A 342 6.18 9.14 14.79
CA ARG A 342 5.40 8.82 13.60
C ARG A 342 4.24 9.80 13.41
N GLN A 343 3.63 10.23 14.51
CA GLN A 343 2.63 11.29 14.50
C GLN A 343 3.17 12.61 13.94
N LEU A 344 4.34 13.07 14.41
CA LEU A 344 4.93 14.32 13.94
C LEU A 344 5.33 14.23 12.45
N ARG A 345 5.86 13.09 12.00
CA ARG A 345 6.12 12.86 10.56
C ARG A 345 4.83 12.97 9.74
N GLN A 346 3.73 12.40 10.21
CA GLN A 346 2.44 12.49 9.54
C GLN A 346 1.93 13.94 9.46
N GLU A 347 2.09 14.72 10.53
CA GLU A 347 1.73 16.14 10.56
C GLU A 347 2.59 16.99 9.62
N ILE A 348 3.89 16.75 9.58
CA ILE A 348 4.85 17.39 8.65
C ILE A 348 4.46 17.09 7.20
N LEU A 349 4.14 15.84 6.87
CA LEU A 349 3.76 15.44 5.51
C LEU A 349 2.38 15.95 5.07
N ALA A 350 1.50 16.27 6.02
CA ALA A 350 0.19 16.83 5.74
C ALA A 350 0.24 18.34 5.43
N MET A 351 1.37 19.00 5.64
CA MET A 351 1.54 20.41 5.29
C MET A 351 1.52 20.60 3.77
N ASP A 352 0.98 21.73 3.31
CA ASP A 352 0.98 22.04 1.89
C ASP A 352 2.40 22.33 1.38
N GLY A 353 2.70 21.88 0.17
CA GLY A 353 4.05 21.84 -0.41
C GLY A 353 4.75 20.50 -0.25
N ALA A 354 6.07 20.49 -0.45
CA ALA A 354 6.92 19.31 -0.39
C ALA A 354 7.78 19.29 0.88
N THR A 355 7.92 18.11 1.48
CA THR A 355 8.93 17.85 2.51
C THR A 355 10.17 17.27 1.83
N ILE A 356 11.34 17.84 2.09
CA ILE A 356 12.58 17.47 1.44
C ILE A 356 13.54 17.02 2.52
N ILE A 357 14.07 15.82 2.37
CA ILE A 357 15.07 15.23 3.25
C ILE A 357 16.27 14.76 2.44
N PHE A 358 17.42 14.74 3.09
CA PHE A 358 18.62 14.13 2.55
C PHE A 358 18.62 12.61 2.77
N GLU A 359 19.47 11.91 2.03
CA GLU A 359 19.75 10.48 2.14
C GLU A 359 20.20 10.06 3.55
N ASP A 360 20.80 10.98 4.30
CA ASP A 360 21.23 10.78 5.69
C ASP A 360 20.12 11.02 6.73
N GLY A 361 18.90 11.35 6.28
CA GLY A 361 17.72 11.61 7.10
C GLY A 361 17.59 13.05 7.61
N THR A 362 18.56 13.93 7.35
CA THR A 362 18.45 15.35 7.72
C THR A 362 17.31 16.02 6.96
N ILE A 363 16.47 16.76 7.67
CA ILE A 363 15.33 17.46 7.08
C ILE A 363 15.79 18.81 6.54
N PHE A 364 15.70 18.99 5.23
CA PHE A 364 16.14 20.19 4.53
C PHE A 364 15.04 21.26 4.51
N ALA A 365 13.83 20.87 4.14
CA ALA A 365 12.69 21.76 4.02
C ALA A 365 11.37 21.03 4.31
N VAL A 366 10.36 21.76 4.80
CA VAL A 366 9.02 21.23 5.11
C VAL A 366 7.96 22.16 4.53
N GLY A 367 7.00 21.57 3.81
CA GLY A 367 5.95 22.31 3.12
C GLY A 367 6.50 23.35 2.13
N ALA A 368 7.61 23.04 1.45
CA ALA A 368 8.27 23.94 0.51
C ALA A 368 7.48 24.01 -0.80
N ILE A 369 7.27 25.22 -1.30
CA ILE A 369 6.69 25.41 -2.64
C ILE A 369 7.83 25.37 -3.64
N LEU A 370 7.86 24.32 -4.46
CA LEU A 370 8.93 24.14 -5.42
C LEU A 370 8.80 25.09 -6.61
N LYS A 371 9.92 25.62 -7.10
CA LYS A 371 9.98 26.32 -8.39
C LYS A 371 10.00 25.27 -9.49
N ILE A 372 9.01 25.33 -10.38
CA ILE A 372 8.81 24.33 -11.44
C ILE A 372 8.93 25.03 -12.77
N ASN A 373 9.98 24.72 -13.54
CA ASN A 373 10.32 25.45 -14.75
C ASN A 373 9.43 25.14 -15.97
N CYS A 374 8.59 24.10 -15.92
CA CYS A 374 7.62 23.79 -16.98
C CYS A 374 6.29 23.30 -16.41
N GLY A 375 5.18 23.81 -16.95
CA GLY A 375 3.82 23.43 -16.57
C GLY A 375 3.59 21.94 -16.77
N SER A 376 3.06 21.26 -15.73
CA SER A 376 2.72 19.85 -15.83
C SER A 376 1.23 19.67 -16.10
N SER A 377 0.90 18.80 -17.06
CA SER A 377 -0.43 18.21 -17.19
C SER A 377 -0.61 17.17 -16.08
N GLY A 378 -1.04 17.59 -14.89
CA GLY A 378 -1.30 16.64 -13.78
C GLY A 378 -1.26 17.15 -12.34
N GLY A 379 -1.23 18.46 -12.13
CA GLY A 379 -1.36 19.09 -10.79
C GLY A 379 -0.02 19.33 -10.06
N GLY A 380 -0.03 20.29 -9.13
CA GLY A 380 1.18 20.82 -8.49
C GLY A 380 2.06 19.77 -7.79
N ARG A 381 1.46 18.82 -7.05
CA ARG A 381 2.23 17.76 -6.37
C ARG A 381 2.92 16.78 -7.33
N ARG A 382 2.33 16.50 -8.50
CA ARG A 382 2.98 15.66 -9.52
C ARG A 382 4.23 16.38 -10.04
N ALA A 383 4.06 17.65 -10.39
CA ALA A 383 5.14 18.47 -10.89
C ALA A 383 6.29 18.60 -9.87
N ALA A 384 5.95 18.74 -8.59
CA ALA A 384 6.94 18.78 -7.51
C ALA A 384 7.71 17.46 -7.39
N ALA A 385 7.03 16.32 -7.36
CA ALA A 385 7.68 15.01 -7.30
C ALA A 385 8.61 14.75 -8.51
N CYS A 386 8.18 15.08 -9.73
CA CYS A 386 9.02 14.98 -10.92
C CYS A 386 10.22 15.95 -10.91
N THR A 387 10.10 17.08 -10.22
CA THR A 387 11.22 18.02 -10.05
C THR A 387 12.23 17.44 -9.06
N LEU A 388 11.76 16.87 -7.95
CA LEU A 388 12.60 16.25 -6.93
C LEU A 388 13.33 15.00 -7.44
N SER A 389 12.73 14.24 -8.36
CA SER A 389 13.38 13.08 -8.96
C SER A 389 14.61 13.42 -9.81
N LYS A 390 14.85 14.70 -10.13
CA LYS A 390 16.11 15.15 -10.75
C LYS A 390 17.31 15.09 -9.82
N TYR A 391 17.06 15.18 -8.52
CA TYR A 391 18.08 15.25 -7.48
C TYR A 391 18.09 13.98 -6.60
N GLY A 392 17.21 13.02 -6.90
CA GLY A 392 17.04 11.79 -6.15
C GLY A 392 15.69 11.13 -6.45
N VAL A 393 14.84 10.98 -5.43
CA VAL A 393 13.51 10.36 -5.55
C VAL A 393 12.43 11.33 -5.13
N GLY A 394 11.40 11.46 -5.96
CA GLY A 394 10.18 12.18 -5.63
C GLY A 394 9.02 11.22 -5.39
N ILE A 395 8.37 11.33 -4.24
CA ILE A 395 7.20 10.52 -3.88
C ILE A 395 6.00 11.43 -3.74
N LYS A 396 4.91 11.06 -4.40
CA LYS A 396 3.60 11.71 -4.25
C LYS A 396 2.64 10.71 -3.63
N VAL A 397 1.93 11.19 -2.62
CA VAL A 397 0.69 10.58 -2.16
C VAL A 397 -0.45 11.47 -2.64
N SER A 398 -1.35 10.91 -3.40
CA SER A 398 -2.56 11.60 -3.85
C SER A 398 -3.58 11.69 -2.72
N SER A 399 -4.52 12.65 -2.80
CA SER A 399 -5.62 12.75 -1.82
C SER A 399 -6.51 11.51 -1.84
N ASP A 400 -6.49 10.76 -2.93
CA ASP A 400 -7.10 9.46 -3.04
C ASP A 400 -6.20 8.28 -2.66
N GLY A 401 -5.15 8.57 -1.89
CA GLY A 401 -4.23 7.62 -1.29
C GLY A 401 -3.39 6.79 -2.27
N LYS A 402 -3.44 7.10 -3.57
CA LYS A 402 -2.50 6.50 -4.52
C LYS A 402 -1.08 6.99 -4.24
N ILE A 403 -0.13 6.07 -4.10
CA ILE A 403 1.28 6.39 -3.91
C ILE A 403 1.98 6.20 -5.25
N THR A 404 2.74 7.21 -5.68
CA THR A 404 3.50 7.17 -6.92
C THR A 404 4.93 7.66 -6.66
N ILE A 405 5.91 6.93 -7.19
CA ILE A 405 7.33 7.19 -6.99
C ILE A 405 7.98 7.49 -8.34
N TRP A 406 8.62 8.65 -8.44
CA TRP A 406 9.45 9.06 -9.57
C TRP A 406 10.91 9.05 -9.17
N TYR A 407 11.73 8.61 -10.11
CA TYR A 407 13.13 8.34 -9.83
C TYR A 407 14.06 8.41 -11.04
N ASP A 408 13.52 8.44 -12.25
CA ASP A 408 14.32 8.56 -13.46
C ASP A 408 14.23 10.00 -13.98
N PRO A 409 15.31 10.79 -13.90
CA PRO A 409 15.33 12.17 -14.41
C PRO A 409 15.17 12.23 -15.93
N ASP A 410 15.64 11.21 -16.66
CA ASP A 410 15.61 11.15 -18.12
C ASP A 410 14.29 10.57 -18.63
N ARG A 411 13.51 9.92 -17.75
CA ARG A 411 12.17 9.37 -18.04
C ARG A 411 11.14 9.85 -17.01
N PRO A 412 10.67 11.10 -17.09
CA PRO A 412 9.67 11.64 -16.15
C PRO A 412 8.30 10.91 -16.21
N ASP A 413 8.08 10.12 -17.26
CA ASP A 413 6.89 9.27 -17.44
C ASP A 413 7.03 7.91 -16.74
N TYR A 414 8.24 7.55 -16.31
CA TYR A 414 8.52 6.29 -15.64
C TYR A 414 8.34 6.46 -14.13
N PHE A 415 7.40 5.69 -13.58
CA PHE A 415 7.07 5.72 -12.17
C PHE A 415 6.63 4.34 -11.70
N GLU A 416 6.70 4.13 -10.39
CA GLU A 416 6.19 2.93 -9.73
C GLU A 416 5.02 3.31 -8.81
N GLU A 417 4.02 2.44 -8.73
CA GLU A 417 2.82 2.66 -7.94
C GLU A 417 2.76 1.66 -6.78
N ILE A 418 2.45 2.15 -5.57
CA ILE A 418 2.31 1.32 -4.39
C ILE A 418 0.89 1.47 -3.82
N GLY A 419 0.24 0.34 -3.54
CA GLY A 419 -1.07 0.29 -2.90
C GLY A 419 -2.16 0.90 -3.75
#